data_AF-A0A9D5AM78-F1
#
_entry.id   AF-A0A9D5AM78-F1
#
_cell.length_a   1.000
_cell.length_b   1.000
_cell.length_c   1.000
_cell.angle_alpha   90.00
_cell.angle_beta   90.00
_cell.angle_gamma   90.00
#
_symmetry.space_group_name_H-M   'P 1'
#
loop_
_entity.id
_entity.type
_entity.pdbx_description
1 polymer ?
#
loop_
_entity_poly.entity_id
_entity_poly.type
_entity_poly.pdbx_seq_one_letter_code
_entity_poly.pdbx_strand_id
1 'polypeptide(L)'
;MTSTVKEWYHNLGTFKQDELHHLETTANILGVLHREFIGDMEMFDRKNRQEFFEMKCYSLKTKDLDKHYHMMAQRYYVLNGYTDPSLKNTYASSLPQELQPEIHRMLATTQRDIKTMSLGQIHQVTIEELEKLCSFHHQFSETLLLMNSESEDGIYLPVYSFKEIGSSLPTPPLPCVEVHVLATKFSRPKEVIAYMDTGAQITMMNPSILPAESWITHVAYL
;
A
#
# COMPACT_ATOMS: atom_id res chain seq x y z
N MET A 1 21.79 29.08 -15.79
CA MET A 1 22.96 29.24 -16.69
C MET A 1 23.49 27.84 -16.98
N THR A 2 23.42 27.38 -18.22
CA THR A 2 23.93 26.07 -18.65
C THR A 2 25.08 26.31 -19.62
N SER A 3 26.26 26.66 -19.09
CA SER A 3 27.49 26.55 -19.87
C SER A 3 27.92 25.08 -19.90
N THR A 4 28.55 24.64 -20.99
CA THR A 4 29.04 23.26 -21.07
C THR A 4 30.19 23.05 -20.08
N VAL A 5 30.45 21.81 -19.63
CA VAL A 5 31.58 21.47 -18.75
C VAL A 5 32.90 22.01 -19.31
N LYS A 6 33.05 22.02 -20.63
CA LYS A 6 34.20 22.61 -21.32
C LYS A 6 34.34 24.10 -21.02
N GLU A 7 33.27 24.87 -21.17
CA GLU A 7 33.27 26.32 -20.94
C GLU A 7 33.51 26.66 -19.46
N TRP A 8 32.89 25.91 -18.53
CA TRP A 8 33.20 26.02 -17.11
C TRP A 8 34.69 25.83 -16.83
N TYR A 9 35.29 24.76 -17.36
CA TYR A 9 36.70 24.45 -17.15
C TYR A 9 37.63 25.57 -17.65
N HIS A 10 37.37 26.13 -18.83
CA HIS A 10 38.17 27.24 -19.38
C HIS A 10 38.04 28.53 -18.56
N ASN A 11 36.95 28.69 -17.81
CA ASN A 11 36.69 29.86 -16.97
C ASN A 11 37.20 29.74 -15.52
N LEU A 12 37.74 28.59 -15.10
CA LEU A 12 38.26 28.36 -13.74
C LEU A 12 39.53 29.18 -13.41
N GLY A 13 40.22 29.69 -14.44
CA GLY A 13 41.54 30.30 -14.32
C GLY A 13 42.66 29.25 -14.22
N THR A 14 43.89 29.64 -14.56
CA THR A 14 45.04 28.73 -14.69
C THR A 14 45.36 27.97 -13.40
N PHE A 15 45.27 28.63 -12.25
CA PHE A 15 45.55 28.01 -10.94
C PHE A 15 44.62 26.82 -10.64
N LYS A 16 43.30 26.98 -10.83
CA LYS A 16 42.33 25.91 -10.56
C LYS A 16 42.35 24.82 -11.62
N GLN A 17 42.71 25.16 -12.87
CA GLN A 17 42.96 24.16 -13.91
C GLN A 17 44.15 23.28 -13.56
N ASP A 18 45.25 23.87 -13.11
CA ASP A 18 46.41 23.13 -12.62
C ASP A 18 46.03 22.26 -11.42
N GLU A 19 45.30 22.78 -10.44
CA GLU A 19 44.83 22.01 -9.28
C GLU A 19 44.03 20.76 -9.71
N LEU A 20 43.13 20.90 -10.69
CA LEU A 20 42.39 19.79 -11.29
C LEU A 20 43.30 18.78 -12.01
N HIS A 21 44.35 19.24 -12.69
CA HIS A 21 45.32 18.37 -13.37
C HIS A 21 46.21 17.59 -12.40
N HIS A 22 46.45 18.14 -11.20
CA HIS A 22 47.20 17.45 -10.16
C HIS A 22 46.36 16.39 -9.42
N LEU A 23 45.06 16.27 -9.70
CA LEU A 23 44.25 15.18 -9.18
C LEU A 23 44.62 13.86 -9.87
N GLU A 24 45.25 12.97 -9.12
CA GLU A 24 45.82 11.71 -9.66
C GLU A 24 44.78 10.69 -10.15
N THR A 25 43.51 10.83 -9.77
CA THR A 25 42.47 9.85 -10.10
C THR A 25 41.25 10.49 -10.73
N THR A 26 40.63 9.77 -11.68
CA THR A 26 39.34 10.15 -12.28
C THR A 26 38.25 10.32 -11.22
N ALA A 27 38.29 9.54 -10.14
CA ALA A 27 37.35 9.66 -9.03
C ALA A 27 37.42 11.04 -8.36
N ASN A 28 38.62 11.58 -8.15
CA ASN A 28 38.81 12.90 -7.56
C ASN A 28 38.29 14.01 -8.49
N ILE A 29 38.58 13.93 -9.79
CA ILE A 29 38.08 14.89 -10.79
C ILE A 29 36.55 14.87 -10.86
N LEU A 30 35.95 13.67 -10.89
CA LEU A 30 34.50 13.49 -10.84
C LEU A 30 33.90 14.05 -9.54
N GLY A 31 34.60 13.92 -8.41
CA GLY A 31 34.20 14.52 -7.14
C GLY A 31 34.12 16.05 -7.19
N VAL A 32 35.07 16.71 -7.86
CA VAL A 32 35.04 18.18 -8.04
C VAL A 32 33.90 18.59 -8.97
N LEU A 33 33.75 17.91 -10.11
CA LEU A 33 32.63 18.16 -11.03
C LEU A 33 31.28 17.98 -10.33
N HIS A 34 31.12 16.89 -9.58
CA HIS A 34 29.90 16.63 -8.84
C HIS A 34 29.60 17.76 -7.84
N ARG A 35 30.59 18.18 -7.05
CA ARG A 35 30.42 19.26 -6.07
C ARG A 35 30.01 20.58 -6.72
N GLU A 36 30.58 20.89 -7.87
CA GLU A 36 30.30 22.14 -8.58
C GLU A 36 28.90 22.15 -9.21
N PHE A 37 28.52 21.08 -9.90
CA PHE A 37 27.30 21.05 -10.72
C PHE A 37 26.08 20.52 -9.96
N ILE A 38 26.28 19.63 -8.99
CA ILE A 38 25.21 18.95 -8.25
C ILE A 38 25.16 19.44 -6.80
N GLY A 39 26.29 19.87 -6.24
CA GLY A 39 26.40 20.38 -4.88
C GLY A 39 26.97 19.35 -3.90
N ASP A 40 26.79 19.62 -2.61
CA ASP A 40 27.25 18.76 -1.53
C ASP A 40 26.55 17.39 -1.58
N MET A 41 27.34 16.33 -1.75
CA MET A 41 26.89 14.94 -1.80
C MET A 41 26.11 14.53 -0.55
N GLU A 42 26.53 15.00 0.63
CA GLU A 42 25.87 14.64 1.88
C GLU A 42 24.48 15.28 1.97
N MET A 43 24.37 16.53 1.53
CA MET A 43 23.09 17.24 1.47
C MET A 43 22.15 16.62 0.43
N PHE A 44 22.69 16.22 -0.73
CA PHE A 44 21.93 15.54 -1.78
C PHE A 44 21.45 14.16 -1.33
N ASP A 45 22.32 13.35 -0.73
CA ASP A 45 21.98 12.03 -0.19
C ASP A 45 20.93 12.14 0.91
N ARG A 46 21.14 13.02 1.90
CA ARG A 46 20.18 13.28 2.98
C ARG A 46 18.81 13.69 2.46
N LYS A 47 18.76 14.55 1.43
CA LYS A 47 17.51 14.96 0.80
C LYS A 47 16.84 13.80 0.06
N ASN A 48 17.58 13.04 -0.74
CA ASN A 48 17.04 11.86 -1.43
C ASN A 48 16.49 10.83 -0.46
N ARG A 49 17.20 10.62 0.65
CA ARG A 49 16.82 9.71 1.71
C ARG A 49 15.54 10.19 2.38
N GLN A 50 15.48 11.46 2.79
CA GLN A 50 14.26 12.05 3.36
C GLN A 50 13.06 11.90 2.41
N GLU A 51 13.21 12.31 1.16
CA GLU A 51 12.14 12.22 0.15
C GLU A 51 11.69 10.77 -0.03
N PHE A 52 12.60 9.79 -0.03
CA PHE A 52 12.26 8.37 -0.10
C PHE A 52 11.40 7.89 1.09
N PHE A 53 11.70 8.32 2.31
CA PHE A 53 10.92 7.95 3.51
C PHE A 53 9.54 8.62 3.56
N GLU A 54 9.41 9.81 2.96
CA GLU A 54 8.17 10.57 2.90
C GLU A 54 7.23 10.12 1.77
N MET A 55 7.73 9.37 0.78
CA MET A 55 6.92 8.86 -0.33
C MET A 55 5.81 7.92 0.15
N LYS A 56 4.60 8.15 -0.35
CA LYS A 56 3.39 7.35 -0.08
C LYS A 56 2.56 7.18 -1.35
N CYS A 57 1.92 6.02 -1.50
CA CYS A 57 0.90 5.73 -2.48
C CYS A 57 -0.40 5.40 -1.76
N TYR A 58 -1.48 6.05 -2.17
CA TYR A 58 -2.82 5.85 -1.62
C TYR A 58 -3.80 5.26 -2.64
N SER A 59 -3.32 4.95 -3.85
CA SER A 59 -4.16 4.42 -4.92
C SER A 59 -4.03 2.91 -5.02
N LEU A 60 -5.16 2.23 -5.14
CA LEU A 60 -5.24 0.79 -5.44
C LEU A 60 -5.27 0.51 -6.95
N LYS A 61 -5.03 1.52 -7.80
CA LYS A 61 -4.94 1.31 -9.25
C LYS A 61 -3.55 0.81 -9.61
N THR A 62 -3.47 -0.29 -10.36
CA THR A 62 -2.21 -0.88 -10.84
C THR A 62 -1.27 0.14 -11.48
N LYS A 63 -1.80 1.03 -12.34
CA LYS A 63 -1.02 2.09 -12.99
C LYS A 63 -0.36 3.07 -12.02
N ASP A 64 -1.06 3.40 -10.93
CA ASP A 64 -0.53 4.33 -9.92
C ASP A 64 0.51 3.63 -9.04
N LEU A 65 0.29 2.35 -8.71
CA LEU A 65 1.27 1.51 -8.02
C LEU A 65 2.53 1.32 -8.85
N ASP A 66 2.42 1.06 -10.15
CA ASP A 66 3.57 0.97 -11.06
C ASP A 66 4.32 2.29 -11.09
N LYS A 67 3.62 3.42 -11.24
CA LYS A 67 4.27 4.74 -11.23
C LYS A 67 5.01 4.97 -9.92
N HIS A 68 4.39 4.65 -8.79
CA HIS A 68 5.00 4.76 -7.47
C HIS A 68 6.24 3.86 -7.31
N TYR A 69 6.14 2.60 -7.76
CA TYR A 69 7.26 1.67 -7.81
C TYR A 69 8.43 2.23 -8.61
N HIS A 70 8.20 2.74 -9.82
CA HIS A 70 9.27 3.31 -10.65
C HIS A 70 9.94 4.50 -9.97
N MET A 71 9.17 5.40 -9.36
CA MET A 71 9.70 6.56 -8.64
C MET A 71 10.53 6.15 -7.43
N MET A 72 10.06 5.21 -6.62
CA MET A 72 10.81 4.71 -5.46
C MET A 72 12.02 3.89 -5.89
N ALA A 73 11.91 3.04 -6.90
CA ALA A 73 13.01 2.22 -7.40
C ALA A 73 14.19 3.09 -7.87
N GLN A 74 13.92 4.16 -8.61
CA GLN A 74 14.97 5.10 -9.03
C GLN A 74 15.76 5.64 -7.83
N ARG A 75 15.06 6.10 -6.79
CA ARG A 75 15.69 6.63 -5.57
C ARG A 75 16.38 5.54 -4.74
N TYR A 76 15.80 4.34 -4.67
CA TYR A 76 16.37 3.20 -3.98
C TYR A 76 17.77 2.86 -4.51
N TYR A 77 17.96 2.87 -5.84
CA TYR A 77 19.27 2.59 -6.43
C TYR A 77 20.26 3.73 -6.24
N VAL A 78 19.81 5.00 -6.29
CA VAL A 78 20.66 6.16 -5.97
C VAL A 78 21.17 6.10 -4.52
N LEU A 79 20.34 5.64 -3.59
CA LEU A 79 20.66 5.49 -2.16
C LEU A 79 21.40 4.18 -1.83
N ASN A 80 21.90 3.46 -2.83
CA ASN A 80 22.60 2.19 -2.64
C ASN A 80 21.78 1.14 -1.88
N GLY A 81 20.46 1.10 -2.10
CA GLY A 81 19.52 0.43 -1.20
C GLY A 81 19.70 -1.08 -1.03
N TYR A 82 20.50 -1.74 -1.87
CA TYR A 82 20.87 -3.14 -1.66
C TYR A 82 21.68 -3.38 -0.38
N THR A 83 22.37 -2.36 0.14
CA THR A 83 23.07 -2.43 1.44
C THR A 83 22.19 -2.05 2.63
N ASP A 84 21.00 -1.48 2.39
CA ASP A 84 20.15 -0.93 3.43
C ASP A 84 18.75 -1.59 3.45
N PRO A 85 18.55 -2.60 4.31
CA PRO A 85 17.26 -3.27 4.43
C PRO A 85 16.11 -2.36 4.91
N SER A 86 16.40 -1.21 5.52
CA SER A 86 15.36 -0.28 5.97
C SER A 86 14.57 0.32 4.79
N LEU A 87 15.20 0.48 3.64
CA LEU A 87 14.56 1.05 2.45
C LEU A 87 13.50 0.11 1.85
N LYS A 88 13.70 -1.21 1.96
CA LYS A 88 12.72 -2.21 1.51
C LYS A 88 11.47 -2.21 2.40
N ASN A 89 11.66 -2.12 3.71
CA ASN A 89 10.56 -1.96 4.66
C ASN A 89 9.81 -0.66 4.43
N THR A 90 10.54 0.43 4.15
CA THR A 90 9.96 1.73 3.83
C THR A 90 9.11 1.67 2.56
N TYR A 91 9.58 0.97 1.52
CA TYR A 91 8.77 0.72 0.32
C TYR A 91 7.49 -0.03 0.67
N ALA A 92 7.56 -1.13 1.43
CA ALA A 92 6.35 -1.86 1.86
C ALA A 92 5.38 -0.95 2.64
N SER A 93 5.86 -0.13 3.57
CA SER A 93 5.07 0.85 4.32
C SER A 93 4.66 2.10 3.54
N SER A 94 5.10 2.25 2.29
CA SER A 94 4.68 3.33 1.41
C SER A 94 3.43 3.00 0.60
N LEU A 95 3.09 1.71 0.51
CA LEU A 95 1.95 1.21 -0.24
C LEU A 95 0.61 1.50 0.47
N PRO A 96 -0.52 1.42 -0.23
CA PRO A 96 -1.84 1.58 0.37
C PRO A 96 -2.05 0.67 1.58
N GLN A 97 -2.75 1.18 2.61
CA GLN A 97 -2.91 0.50 3.90
C GLN A 97 -3.63 -0.85 3.78
N GLU A 98 -4.48 -0.99 2.76
CA GLU A 98 -5.20 -2.22 2.43
C GLU A 98 -4.26 -3.34 1.98
N LEU A 99 -3.14 -3.00 1.33
CA LEU A 99 -2.17 -3.97 0.82
C LEU A 99 -1.08 -4.30 1.85
N GLN A 100 -0.76 -3.38 2.77
CA GLN A 100 0.29 -3.59 3.76
C GLN A 100 0.12 -4.89 4.57
N PRO A 101 -1.01 -5.16 5.26
CA PRO A 101 -1.14 -6.38 6.06
C PRO A 101 -1.12 -7.64 5.19
N GLU A 102 -1.68 -7.57 3.99
CA GLU A 102 -1.72 -8.69 3.05
C GLU A 102 -0.32 -9.08 2.56
N ILE A 103 0.51 -8.09 2.25
CA ILE A 103 1.92 -8.31 1.91
C ILE A 103 2.65 -8.98 3.09
N HIS A 104 2.49 -8.49 4.32
CA HIS A 104 3.11 -9.10 5.51
C HIS A 104 2.63 -10.53 5.75
N ARG A 105 1.32 -10.80 5.56
CA ARG A 105 0.73 -12.13 5.70
C ARG A 105 1.31 -13.11 4.68
N MET A 106 1.36 -12.72 3.41
CA MET A 106 1.90 -13.54 2.33
C MET A 106 3.41 -13.81 2.54
N LEU A 107 4.16 -12.86 3.10
CA LEU A 107 5.57 -13.05 3.44
C LEU A 107 5.74 -14.10 4.54
N ALA A 108 4.87 -14.07 5.55
CA ALA A 108 4.85 -15.07 6.62
C ALA A 108 4.47 -16.46 6.10
N THR A 109 3.48 -16.57 5.21
CA THR A 109 3.06 -17.85 4.60
C THR A 109 4.15 -18.44 3.71
N THR A 110 4.88 -17.59 2.97
CA THR A 110 5.92 -18.03 2.02
C THR A 110 7.29 -18.22 2.69
N GLN A 111 7.41 -17.96 4.00
CA GLN A 111 8.68 -17.91 4.75
C GLN A 111 9.74 -17.02 4.07
N ARG A 112 9.32 -15.93 3.42
CA ARG A 112 10.22 -14.98 2.78
C ARG A 112 10.39 -13.76 3.67
N ASP A 113 11.65 -13.37 3.87
CA ASP A 113 11.99 -12.13 4.56
C ASP A 113 12.08 -10.98 3.54
N ILE A 114 11.43 -9.85 3.80
CA ILE A 114 11.57 -8.61 3.00
C ILE A 114 13.03 -8.26 2.78
N LYS A 115 13.90 -8.52 3.76
CA LYS A 115 15.33 -8.22 3.68
C LYS A 115 16.03 -8.99 2.57
N THR A 116 15.58 -10.22 2.27
CA THR A 116 16.20 -11.09 1.25
C THR A 116 15.62 -10.88 -0.14
N MET A 117 14.47 -10.20 -0.25
CA MET A 117 13.81 -9.93 -1.52
C MET A 117 14.37 -8.70 -2.23
N SER A 118 14.28 -8.65 -3.56
CA SER A 118 14.51 -7.43 -4.34
C SER A 118 13.27 -6.53 -4.28
N LEU A 119 13.46 -5.23 -4.55
CA LEU A 119 12.35 -4.28 -4.58
C LEU A 119 11.28 -4.67 -5.62
N GLY A 120 11.71 -5.21 -6.77
CA GLY A 120 10.81 -5.72 -7.80
C GLY A 120 10.02 -6.95 -7.37
N GLN A 121 10.61 -7.83 -6.55
CA GLN A 121 9.87 -8.96 -5.98
C GLN A 121 8.80 -8.51 -4.98
N ILE A 122 9.09 -7.48 -4.17
CA ILE A 122 8.09 -6.88 -3.26
C ILE A 122 6.96 -6.23 -4.08
N HIS A 123 7.29 -5.58 -5.20
CA HIS A 123 6.28 -5.04 -6.12
C HIS A 123 5.43 -6.14 -6.76
N GLN A 124 6.03 -7.21 -7.25
CA GLN A 124 5.30 -8.34 -7.85
C GLN A 124 4.26 -8.91 -6.88
N VAL A 125 4.67 -9.12 -5.63
CA VAL A 125 3.78 -9.52 -4.55
C VAL A 125 2.64 -8.52 -4.33
N THR A 126 2.94 -7.23 -4.39
CA THR A 126 1.94 -6.17 -4.21
C THR A 126 0.85 -6.27 -5.27
N ILE A 127 1.24 -6.54 -6.52
CA ILE A 127 0.28 -6.71 -7.62
C ILE A 127 -0.53 -8.00 -7.45
N GLU A 128 0.10 -9.10 -7.06
CA GLU A 128 -0.60 -10.36 -6.78
C GLU A 128 -1.65 -10.22 -5.66
N GLU A 129 -1.32 -9.52 -4.57
CA GLU A 129 -2.28 -9.25 -3.51
C GLU A 129 -3.41 -8.31 -3.95
N LEU A 130 -3.11 -7.32 -4.79
CA LEU A 130 -4.15 -6.47 -5.38
C LEU A 130 -5.12 -7.28 -6.26
N GLU A 131 -4.60 -8.15 -7.12
CA GLU A 131 -5.42 -9.02 -7.97
C GLU A 131 -6.32 -9.94 -7.15
N LYS A 132 -5.81 -10.50 -6.04
CA LYS A 132 -6.61 -11.29 -5.10
C LYS A 132 -7.74 -10.45 -4.50
N LEU A 133 -7.46 -9.24 -4.01
CA LEU A 133 -8.49 -8.35 -3.47
C LEU A 133 -9.56 -7.99 -4.53
N CYS A 134 -9.14 -7.68 -5.76
CA CYS A 134 -10.06 -7.41 -6.85
C CYS A 134 -10.91 -8.65 -7.22
N SER A 135 -10.30 -9.83 -7.25
CA SER A 135 -11.01 -11.09 -7.55
C SER A 135 -12.05 -11.41 -6.48
N PHE A 136 -11.72 -11.19 -5.20
CA PHE A 136 -12.63 -11.37 -4.07
C PHE A 136 -13.82 -10.41 -4.19
N HIS A 137 -13.56 -9.14 -4.47
CA HIS A 137 -14.62 -8.16 -4.69
C HIS A 137 -15.52 -8.52 -5.89
N HIS A 138 -14.94 -9.03 -6.98
CA HIS A 138 -15.70 -9.46 -8.14
C HIS A 138 -16.61 -10.65 -7.81
N GLN A 139 -16.07 -11.71 -7.20
CA GLN A 139 -16.86 -12.88 -6.78
C GLN A 139 -17.98 -12.49 -5.82
N PHE A 140 -17.71 -11.59 -4.88
CA PHE A 140 -18.73 -11.08 -3.97
C PHE A 140 -19.83 -10.31 -4.71
N SER A 141 -19.44 -9.44 -5.65
CA SER A 141 -20.40 -8.69 -6.47
C SER A 141 -21.28 -9.60 -7.33
N GLU A 142 -20.71 -10.64 -7.93
CA GLU A 142 -21.46 -11.64 -8.70
C GLU A 142 -22.39 -12.44 -7.81
N THR A 143 -21.94 -12.88 -6.64
CA THR A 143 -22.78 -13.61 -5.67
C THR A 143 -23.97 -12.75 -5.23
N LEU A 144 -23.75 -11.46 -4.92
CA LEU A 144 -24.83 -10.51 -4.60
C LEU A 144 -25.80 -10.31 -5.78
N LEU A 145 -25.30 -10.22 -7.01
CA LEU A 145 -26.14 -10.09 -8.20
C LEU A 145 -26.97 -11.35 -8.46
N LEU A 146 -26.39 -12.54 -8.31
CA LEU A 146 -27.09 -13.81 -8.45
C LEU A 146 -28.18 -13.97 -7.39
N MET A 147 -27.88 -13.65 -6.13
CA MET A 147 -28.85 -13.62 -5.03
C MET A 147 -30.01 -12.63 -5.30
N ASN A 148 -29.78 -11.56 -6.06
CA ASN A 148 -30.83 -10.61 -6.48
C ASN A 148 -31.64 -11.12 -7.68
N SER A 149 -31.08 -11.99 -8.53
CA SER A 149 -31.73 -12.51 -9.74
C SER A 149 -32.56 -13.78 -9.53
N GLU A 150 -32.29 -14.57 -8.48
CA GLU A 150 -33.06 -15.79 -8.15
C GLU A 150 -34.31 -15.51 -7.28
N SER A 151 -34.68 -14.25 -7.07
CA SER A 151 -35.85 -13.87 -6.26
C SER A 151 -37.08 -13.51 -7.11
N GLU A 152 -37.65 -14.51 -7.79
CA GLU A 152 -39.10 -14.49 -8.14
C GLU A 152 -39.96 -15.15 -7.06
N ASP A 153 -39.38 -15.97 -6.19
CA ASP A 153 -40.04 -16.45 -4.96
C ASP A 153 -39.41 -15.77 -3.75
N GLY A 154 -40.25 -15.20 -2.88
CA GLY A 154 -39.86 -14.36 -1.74
C GLY A 154 -39.07 -15.09 -0.66
N ILE A 155 -37.79 -15.38 -0.92
CA ILE A 155 -36.86 -15.94 0.06
C ILE A 155 -36.43 -14.82 1.01
N TYR A 156 -36.99 -14.85 2.21
CA TYR A 156 -36.51 -14.08 3.36
C TYR A 156 -35.04 -14.44 3.65
N LEU A 157 -34.15 -13.45 3.61
CA LEU A 157 -32.77 -13.61 4.08
C LEU A 157 -32.76 -13.70 5.62
N PRO A 158 -32.30 -14.80 6.24
CA PRO A 158 -32.23 -14.88 7.70
C PRO A 158 -31.03 -14.09 8.22
N VAL A 159 -31.30 -13.07 9.05
CA VAL A 159 -30.28 -12.34 9.80
C VAL A 159 -30.06 -13.06 11.13
N TYR A 160 -28.85 -13.58 11.34
CA TYR A 160 -28.49 -14.32 12.54
C TYR A 160 -27.96 -13.38 13.64
N SER A 161 -28.48 -13.50 14.86
CA SER A 161 -27.93 -12.84 16.05
C SER A 161 -27.23 -13.86 16.94
N PHE A 162 -25.99 -13.58 17.34
CA PHE A 162 -25.26 -14.34 18.37
C PHE A 162 -25.33 -13.62 19.73
N LYS A 163 -25.27 -14.40 20.81
CA LYS A 163 -25.23 -13.89 22.19
C LYS A 163 -23.78 -13.94 22.68
N GLU A 164 -23.20 -12.78 23.01
CA GLU A 164 -21.80 -12.67 23.46
C GLU A 164 -21.53 -13.49 24.74
N ILE A 165 -20.43 -14.25 24.72
CA ILE A 165 -19.70 -14.65 25.93
C ILE A 165 -18.51 -13.68 26.03
N GLY A 166 -18.50 -12.87 27.07
CA GLY A 166 -17.62 -11.71 27.17
C GLY A 166 -16.13 -12.02 27.16
N SER A 167 -15.32 -11.15 26.55
CA SER A 167 -14.52 -10.16 27.30
C SER A 167 -13.54 -9.39 26.39
N SER A 168 -13.42 -8.10 26.71
CA SER A 168 -12.42 -7.09 26.30
C SER A 168 -12.09 -6.91 24.82
N LEU A 169 -12.72 -5.89 24.20
CA LEU A 169 -12.33 -5.35 22.89
C LEU A 169 -11.06 -4.46 22.98
N PRO A 170 -10.06 -4.66 22.11
CA PRO A 170 -9.34 -3.56 21.48
C PRO A 170 -10.20 -3.04 20.31
N THR A 171 -10.47 -1.73 20.26
CA THR A 171 -11.20 -1.10 19.16
C THR A 171 -10.46 -1.33 17.83
N PRO A 172 -11.01 -2.10 16.88
CA PRO A 172 -10.44 -2.23 15.54
C PRO A 172 -10.71 -0.94 14.74
N PRO A 173 -9.79 -0.49 13.88
CA PRO A 173 -10.03 0.66 13.02
C PRO A 173 -11.13 0.32 12.01
N LEU A 174 -12.09 1.23 11.90
CA LEU A 174 -13.32 1.11 11.13
C LEU A 174 -13.06 1.18 9.60
N PRO A 175 -13.39 0.14 8.82
CA PRO A 175 -13.72 0.31 7.41
C PRO A 175 -15.23 0.52 7.32
N CYS A 176 -15.69 1.76 7.54
CA CYS A 176 -17.10 2.14 7.43
C CYS A 176 -17.41 2.54 6.00
N VAL A 177 -18.14 1.70 5.29
CA VAL A 177 -18.79 2.11 4.04
C VAL A 177 -20.28 2.26 4.33
N GLU A 178 -20.82 3.44 4.06
CA GLU A 178 -22.26 3.69 4.06
C GLU A 178 -22.89 2.94 2.89
N VAL A 179 -23.79 2.02 3.22
CA VAL A 179 -24.51 1.21 2.24
C VAL A 179 -26.00 1.32 2.46
N HIS A 180 -26.74 1.21 1.36
CA HIS A 180 -28.18 1.24 1.38
C HIS A 180 -28.70 -0.20 1.35
N VAL A 181 -29.24 -0.67 2.46
CA VAL A 181 -29.85 -2.01 2.55
C VAL A 181 -31.36 -1.89 2.38
N LEU A 182 -31.88 -2.73 1.50
CA LEU A 182 -33.31 -2.88 1.25
C LEU A 182 -33.79 -4.15 1.95
N ALA A 183 -34.76 -4.02 2.85
CA ALA A 183 -35.37 -5.19 3.50
C ALA A 183 -36.19 -6.03 2.50
N THR A 184 -36.77 -5.38 1.50
CA THR A 184 -37.44 -5.99 0.34
C THR A 184 -37.25 -5.11 -0.90
N LYS A 185 -37.47 -5.66 -2.11
CA LYS A 185 -37.31 -4.96 -3.42
C LYS A 185 -38.08 -3.64 -3.54
N PHE A 186 -39.17 -3.48 -2.80
CA PHE A 186 -40.02 -2.28 -2.80
C PHE A 186 -39.95 -1.49 -1.49
N SER A 187 -39.10 -1.93 -0.54
CA SER A 187 -38.89 -1.19 0.70
C SER A 187 -38.12 0.09 0.43
N ARG A 188 -38.26 1.07 1.32
CA ARG A 188 -37.40 2.25 1.26
C ARG A 188 -35.97 1.84 1.63
N PRO A 189 -34.96 2.29 0.87
CA PRO A 189 -33.56 2.08 1.24
C PRO A 189 -33.31 2.55 2.67
N LYS A 190 -32.74 1.68 3.49
CA LYS A 190 -32.25 2.02 4.83
C LYS A 190 -30.75 2.20 4.74
N GLU A 191 -30.30 3.40 5.07
CA GLU A 191 -28.88 3.72 5.18
C GLU A 191 -28.33 3.02 6.42
N VAL A 192 -27.33 2.16 6.22
CA VAL A 192 -26.65 1.42 7.29
C VAL A 192 -25.15 1.48 7.08
N ILE A 193 -24.41 1.36 8.17
CA ILE A 193 -22.95 1.29 8.12
C ILE A 193 -22.57 -0.19 8.06
N ALA A 194 -21.95 -0.60 6.95
CA ALA A 194 -21.42 -1.95 6.81
C ALA A 194 -20.00 -2.01 7.39
N TYR A 195 -19.78 -3.00 8.26
CA TYR A 195 -18.44 -3.37 8.73
C TYR A 195 -17.87 -4.43 7.78
N MET A 196 -16.81 -4.09 7.06
CA MET A 196 -16.09 -5.05 6.22
C MET A 196 -15.06 -5.79 7.07
N ASP A 197 -15.23 -7.10 7.23
CA ASP A 197 -14.26 -7.97 7.90
C ASP A 197 -13.16 -8.37 6.90
N THR A 198 -11.90 -8.09 7.24
CA THR A 198 -10.71 -8.43 6.44
C THR A 198 -10.16 -9.84 6.75
N GLY A 199 -10.93 -10.70 7.40
CA GLY A 199 -10.62 -12.13 7.53
C GLY A 199 -10.20 -12.60 8.92
N ALA A 200 -10.86 -12.11 9.97
CA ALA A 200 -10.86 -12.79 11.26
C ALA A 200 -12.26 -13.35 11.53
N GLN A 201 -12.38 -14.67 11.47
CA GLN A 201 -13.62 -15.43 11.58
C GLN A 201 -14.65 -14.84 12.57
N ILE A 202 -15.90 -14.74 12.08
CA ILE A 202 -17.19 -14.52 12.76
C ILE A 202 -17.67 -13.05 12.72
N THR A 203 -18.60 -12.77 11.81
CA THR A 203 -19.33 -11.50 11.66
C THR A 203 -20.15 -11.17 12.91
N MET A 204 -19.71 -10.20 13.71
CA MET A 204 -20.52 -9.58 14.77
C MET A 204 -21.27 -8.38 14.20
N MET A 205 -22.52 -8.59 13.78
CA MET A 205 -23.43 -7.48 13.47
C MET A 205 -24.01 -6.95 14.79
N ASN A 206 -23.86 -5.65 15.06
CA ASN A 206 -24.35 -5.02 16.30
C ASN A 206 -25.90 -5.14 16.37
N PRO A 207 -26.46 -5.82 17.39
CA PRO A 207 -27.90 -6.07 17.49
C PRO A 207 -28.76 -4.80 17.57
N SER A 208 -28.15 -3.67 17.94
CA SER A 208 -28.81 -2.36 18.07
C SER A 208 -29.20 -1.73 16.73
N ILE A 209 -28.65 -2.22 15.62
CA ILE A 209 -28.80 -1.61 14.28
C ILE A 209 -30.15 -1.97 13.65
N LEU A 210 -30.73 -3.11 14.00
CA LEU A 210 -32.02 -3.57 13.48
C LEU A 210 -33.01 -3.85 14.62
N PRO A 211 -34.32 -3.61 14.38
CA PRO A 211 -35.36 -3.97 15.35
C PRO A 211 -35.28 -5.45 15.74
N ALA A 212 -35.62 -5.77 16.99
CA ALA A 212 -35.56 -7.12 17.54
C ALA A 212 -36.28 -8.17 16.67
N GLU A 213 -37.34 -7.74 15.99
CA GLU A 213 -38.18 -8.50 15.06
C GLU A 213 -37.41 -9.07 13.85
N SER A 214 -36.29 -8.44 13.47
CA SER A 214 -35.52 -8.77 12.28
C SER A 214 -34.46 -9.85 12.52
N TRP A 215 -34.28 -10.30 13.77
CA TRP A 215 -33.25 -11.26 14.16
C TRP A 215 -33.83 -12.67 14.34
N ILE A 216 -33.15 -13.68 13.79
CA ILE A 216 -33.52 -15.09 13.95
C ILE A 216 -32.48 -15.78 14.84
N THR A 217 -32.95 -16.44 15.89
CA THR A 217 -32.11 -17.15 16.86
C THR A 217 -31.62 -18.47 16.26
N HIS A 218 -30.32 -18.68 16.21
CA HIS A 218 -29.72 -19.96 15.79
C HIS A 218 -29.04 -20.67 16.96
N VAL A 219 -29.22 -21.98 17.07
CA VAL A 219 -28.51 -22.83 18.04
C VAL A 219 -27.41 -23.57 17.30
N ALA A 220 -26.15 -23.29 17.61
CA ALA A 220 -25.03 -24.04 17.05
C ALA A 220 -24.90 -25.38 17.77
N TYR A 221 -24.91 -26.48 17.03
CA TYR A 221 -24.46 -27.77 17.53
C TYR A 221 -22.94 -27.83 17.31
N LEU A 222 -22.19 -27.90 18.42
CA LEU A 222 -20.74 -28.08 18.45
C LEU A 222 -20.34 -29.47 17.94
#